data_AF-A0A540N4E8-F1
#
_entry.id   AF-A0A540N4E8-F1
#
_cell.length_a   1.000
_cell.length_b   1.000
_cell.length_c   1.000
_cell.angle_alpha   90.00
_cell.angle_beta   90.00
_cell.angle_gamma   90.00
#
_symmetry.space_group_name_H-M   'P 1'
#
loop_
_entity.id
_entity.type
_entity.pdbx_description
1 polymer ?
#
loop_
_entity_poly.entity_id
_entity_poly.type
_entity_poly.pdbx_seq_one_letter_code
_entity_poly.pdbx_strand_id
1 'polypeptide(L)'
;MAAFLMLGVLILLGISSNMWRSTVIYADVSPGIYSIKVVNEFPHDPDAFTQGQLYAGNDSLLESTGLYGKSSVRKVAIRIEICR
;
A
#
# COMPACT_ATOMS: atom_id res chain seq x y z
N MET A 1 4.54 26.07 -50.68
CA MET A 1 3.76 26.56 -49.51
C MET A 1 2.69 25.56 -49.07
N ALA A 2 1.79 25.12 -49.95
CA ALA A 2 0.73 24.16 -49.62
C ALA A 2 1.24 22.79 -49.12
N ALA A 3 2.30 22.23 -49.71
CA ALA A 3 2.85 20.93 -49.30
C ALA A 3 3.40 20.92 -47.85
N PHE A 4 4.02 22.02 -47.41
CA PHE A 4 4.51 22.16 -46.04
C PHE A 4 3.36 22.31 -45.04
N LEU A 5 2.27 22.96 -45.43
CA LEU A 5 1.05 23.06 -44.60
C LEU A 5 0.37 21.68 -44.45
N MET A 6 0.29 20.90 -45.52
CA MET A 6 -0.29 19.54 -45.48
C MET A 6 0.55 18.57 -44.64
N LEU A 7 1.89 18.68 -44.70
CA LEU A 7 2.77 17.88 -43.85
C LEU A 7 2.62 18.25 -42.37
N GLY A 8 2.46 19.54 -42.06
CA GLY A 8 2.19 20.01 -40.69
C GLY A 8 0.87 19.47 -40.12
N VAL A 9 -0.19 19.43 -40.94
CA VAL A 9 -1.50 18.88 -40.54
C VAL A 9 -1.42 17.37 -40.27
N LEU A 10 -0.68 16.61 -41.09
CA LEU A 10 -0.48 15.18 -40.88
C LEU A 10 0.32 14.87 -39.60
N ILE A 11 1.33 15.68 -39.29
CA ILE A 11 2.10 15.56 -38.05
C ILE A 11 1.22 15.87 -36.83
N LEU A 12 0.38 16.92 -36.90
CA LEU A 12 -0.57 17.26 -35.84
C LEU A 12 -1.62 16.16 -35.61
N LEU A 13 -2.14 15.55 -36.68
CA LEU A 13 -3.06 14.41 -36.59
C LEU A 13 -2.39 13.16 -36.01
N GLY A 14 -1.12 12.91 -36.34
CA GLY A 14 -0.32 11.82 -35.79
C GLY A 14 0.00 11.97 -34.30
N ILE A 15 0.28 13.20 -33.84
CA ILE A 15 0.51 13.49 -32.41
C ILE A 15 -0.80 13.40 -31.63
N SER A 16 -1.91 13.90 -32.19
CA SER A 16 -3.25 13.83 -31.59
C SER A 16 -3.73 12.38 -31.37
N SER A 17 -3.51 11.50 -32.36
CA SER A 17 -3.93 10.10 -32.28
C SER A 17 -3.17 9.28 -31.23
N ASN A 18 -1.93 9.66 -30.91
CA ASN A 18 -1.17 9.04 -29.82
C ASN A 18 -1.61 9.51 -28.42
N MET A 19 -2.22 10.70 -28.31
CA MET A 19 -2.70 11.24 -27.04
C MET A 19 -4.06 10.65 -26.61
N TRP A 20 -4.86 10.16 -27.55
CA TRP A 20 -6.17 9.54 -27.29
C TRP A 20 -6.08 8.10 -26.71
N ARG A 21 -4.94 7.42 -26.86
CA ARG A 21 -4.76 6.04 -26.37
C ARG A 21 -4.57 5.92 -24.86
N SER A 22 -4.31 7.03 -24.17
CA SER A 22 -4.20 7.06 -22.71
C SER A 22 -5.54 7.28 -22.03
N THR A 23 -6.58 6.55 -22.45
CA THR A 23 -7.75 6.36 -21.58
C THR A 23 -7.38 5.24 -20.63
N VAL A 24 -6.85 5.60 -19.46
CA VAL A 24 -6.76 4.66 -18.34
C VAL A 24 -8.18 4.23 -18.06
N ILE A 25 -8.55 3.03 -18.50
CA ILE A 25 -9.79 2.37 -18.10
C ILE A 25 -9.61 2.05 -16.62
N TYR A 26 -9.94 3.00 -15.76
CA TYR A 26 -10.39 2.67 -14.41
C TYR A 26 -11.67 1.88 -14.62
N ALA A 27 -11.57 0.55 -14.59
CA ALA A 27 -12.76 -0.25 -14.43
C ALA A 27 -13.47 0.28 -13.18
N ASP A 28 -14.74 0.64 -13.31
CA ASP A 28 -15.61 1.09 -12.23
C ASP A 28 -15.92 -0.09 -11.31
N VAL A 29 -14.88 -0.65 -10.69
CA VAL A 29 -14.97 -1.67 -9.67
C VAL A 29 -14.99 -0.89 -8.36
N SER A 30 -16.20 -0.68 -7.85
CA SER A 30 -16.36 -0.20 -6.49
C SER A 30 -15.54 -1.09 -5.54
N PRO A 31 -14.68 -0.52 -4.67
CA PRO A 31 -13.93 -1.32 -3.72
C PRO A 31 -14.87 -2.18 -2.89
N GLY A 32 -14.61 -3.49 -2.84
CA GLY A 32 -15.34 -4.38 -1.96
C GLY A 32 -15.14 -3.95 -0.50
N ILE A 33 -16.23 -3.72 0.22
CA ILE A 33 -16.20 -3.45 1.66
C ILE A 33 -16.25 -4.80 2.38
N TYR A 34 -15.19 -5.11 3.14
CA TYR A 34 -15.11 -6.34 3.93
C TYR A 34 -15.43 -6.06 5.40
N SER A 35 -16.13 -7.00 6.03
CA SER A 35 -16.32 -7.02 7.48
C SER A 35 -15.37 -8.02 8.12
N ILE A 36 -15.05 -7.82 9.39
CA ILE A 36 -14.20 -8.73 10.16
C ILE A 36 -15.03 -9.45 11.23
N LYS A 37 -14.59 -10.65 11.59
CA LYS A 37 -15.06 -11.37 12.77
C LYS A 37 -13.86 -11.58 13.67
N VAL A 38 -13.94 -11.10 14.91
CA VAL A 38 -12.90 -11.37 15.91
C VAL A 38 -12.90 -12.87 16.22
N VAL A 39 -11.77 -13.53 15.94
CA VAL A 39 -11.59 -14.98 16.17
C VAL A 39 -10.87 -15.27 17.47
N ASN A 40 -9.92 -14.42 17.87
CA ASN A 40 -9.18 -14.48 19.13
C ASN A 40 -8.71 -13.07 19.52
N GLU A 41 -8.47 -12.88 20.80
CA GLU A 41 -7.86 -11.67 21.36
C GLU A 41 -6.61 -12.08 22.16
N PHE A 42 -5.55 -11.30 22.02
CA PHE A 42 -4.27 -11.54 22.70
C PHE A 42 -3.83 -10.26 23.41
N PRO A 43 -3.18 -10.37 24.58
CA PRO A 43 -2.73 -9.20 25.33
C PRO A 43 -1.58 -8.53 24.59
N HIS A 44 -1.65 -7.22 24.36
CA HIS A 44 -0.59 -6.41 23.74
C HIS A 44 -0.03 -5.42 24.77
N ASP A 45 1.27 -5.14 24.68
CA ASP A 45 1.93 -4.13 25.52
C ASP A 45 1.44 -2.71 25.16
N PRO A 46 0.68 -2.04 26.05
CA PRO A 46 0.07 -0.74 25.74
C PRO A 46 1.08 0.40 25.57
N ASP A 47 2.33 0.22 26.02
CA ASP A 47 3.39 1.22 25.87
C ASP A 47 4.13 1.09 24.52
N ALA A 48 3.82 0.04 23.75
CA ALA A 48 4.43 -0.20 22.46
C ALA A 48 3.74 0.61 21.36
N PHE A 49 4.42 1.65 20.87
CA PHE A 49 3.97 2.41 19.70
C PHE A 49 4.25 1.65 18.40
N THR A 50 3.43 0.64 18.08
CA THR A 50 3.63 -0.27 16.94
C THR A 50 3.67 0.48 15.61
N GLN A 51 4.70 0.21 14.81
CA GLN A 51 4.90 0.78 13.46
C GLN A 51 5.18 -0.31 12.41
N GLY A 52 5.26 -1.57 12.84
CA GLY A 52 5.36 -2.72 11.95
C GLY A 52 5.17 -4.01 12.74
N GLN A 53 4.50 -4.99 12.13
CA GLN A 53 4.25 -6.29 12.74
C GLN A 53 4.28 -7.40 11.68
N LEU A 54 4.93 -8.51 12.00
CA LEU A 54 5.07 -9.67 11.12
C LEU A 54 4.91 -10.97 11.93
N TYR A 55 4.10 -11.89 11.42
CA TYR A 55 4.08 -13.25 11.95
C TYR A 55 5.33 -14.01 11.50
N ALA A 56 6.18 -14.37 12.46
CA ALA A 56 7.46 -15.04 12.21
C ALA A 56 7.37 -16.58 12.27
N GLY A 57 6.17 -17.13 12.45
CA GLY A 57 5.95 -18.55 12.68
C GLY A 57 6.09 -18.95 14.15
N ASN A 58 5.68 -20.18 14.48
CA ASN A 58 5.78 -20.77 15.82
C ASN A 58 5.22 -19.85 16.93
N ASP A 59 4.00 -19.37 16.75
CA ASP A 59 3.32 -18.47 17.70
C ASP A 59 4.15 -17.21 18.07
N SER A 60 5.03 -16.75 17.18
CA SER A 60 5.90 -15.58 17.41
C SER A 60 5.60 -14.44 16.43
N LEU A 61 5.70 -13.20 16.92
CA LEU A 61 5.70 -11.98 16.12
C LEU A 61 7.06 -11.32 16.16
N LEU A 62 7.40 -10.66 15.06
CA LEU A 62 8.39 -9.58 15.03
C LEU A 62 7.63 -8.27 15.00
N GLU A 63 7.97 -7.37 15.92
CA GLU A 63 7.32 -6.08 16.06
C GLU A 63 8.36 -4.97 16.06
N SER A 64 8.07 -3.90 15.30
CA SER A 64 8.80 -2.64 15.37
C SER A 64 7.98 -1.63 16.16
N THR A 65 8.62 -1.00 17.15
CA THR A 65 8.06 0.12 17.90
C THR A 65 8.72 1.42 17.48
N GLY A 66 7.96 2.51 17.47
CA GLY A 66 8.44 3.86 17.22
C GLY A 66 8.72 4.65 18.50
N LEU A 67 8.48 5.96 18.42
CA LEU A 67 8.89 7.02 19.35
C LEU A 67 10.37 7.41 19.21
N TYR A 68 10.63 8.70 19.02
CA TYR A 68 11.97 9.24 18.84
C TYR A 68 12.88 8.88 20.03
N GLY A 69 14.03 8.26 19.74
CA GLY A 69 14.98 7.82 20.75
C GLY A 69 14.54 6.58 21.55
N LYS A 70 13.38 5.98 21.23
CA LYS A 70 12.85 4.76 21.90
C LYS A 70 12.43 3.66 20.92
N SER A 71 12.66 3.86 19.61
CA SER A 71 12.36 2.84 18.61
C SER A 71 13.09 1.53 18.90
N SER A 72 12.41 0.42 18.69
CA SER A 72 12.99 -0.91 18.90
C SER A 72 12.45 -1.92 17.88
N VAL A 73 13.12 -3.07 17.81
CA VAL A 73 12.62 -4.27 17.15
C VAL A 73 12.67 -5.41 18.16
N ARG A 74 11.56 -6.10 18.34
CA ARG A 74 11.42 -7.17 19.34
C ARG A 74 10.76 -8.41 18.74
N LYS A 75 11.12 -9.57 19.29
CA LYS A 75 10.41 -10.83 19.05
C LYS A 75 9.55 -11.13 20.25
N VAL A 76 8.25 -11.29 20.05
CA VAL A 76 7.26 -11.53 21.10
C VAL A 76 6.47 -12.80 20.81
N ALA A 77 6.00 -13.48 21.85
CA ALA A 77 5.09 -14.61 21.68
C ALA A 77 3.64 -14.09 21.61
N ILE A 78 2.87 -14.49 20.59
CA ILE A 78 1.49 -14.00 20.36
C ILE A 78 0.62 -14.17 21.60
N ARG A 79 0.77 -15.29 22.31
CA ARG A 79 -0.06 -15.59 23.47
C ARG A 79 0.24 -14.71 24.68
N ILE A 80 1.45 -14.13 24.73
CA ILE A 80 1.98 -13.39 25.88
C ILE A 80 2.82 -12.21 25.35
N GLU A 81 2.17 -11.30 24.63
CA GLU A 81 2.81 -10.13 24.00
C GLU A 81 2.98 -8.95 24.98
N ILE A 82 2.82 -9.22 26.29
CA ILE A 82 3.30 -8.36 27.38
C ILE A 82 4.76 -8.70 27.66
N CYS A 83 5.68 -7.96 27.05
CA CYS A 83 7.06 -7.90 27.51
C CYS A 83 7.21 -6.68 28.43
N ARG A 84 7.40 -6.92 29.74
CA ARG A 84 7.94 -5.89 30.64
C ARG A 84 9.43 -5.68 30.38
#